data_AF-A0A0M5KWB1-F1
#
_entry.id   AF-A0A0M5KWB1-F1
#
_cell.length_a   1.000
_cell.length_b   1.000
_cell.length_c   1.000
_cell.angle_alpha   90.00
_cell.angle_beta   90.00
_cell.angle_gamma   90.00
#
_symmetry.space_group_name_H-M   'P 1'
#
loop_
_entity.id
_entity.type
_entity.pdbx_description
1 polymer ?
#
loop_
_entity_poly.entity_id
_entity_poly.type
_entity_poly.pdbx_seq_one_letter_code
_entity_poly.pdbx_strand_id
1 'polypeptide(L)'
;MTAKNCSQCNESFGCGAGTGNCWCISFPPIMAPTSEEDCYCPSCLSEAINQKIDSLVREKGMEEFQKFVEPHRTQTKLVKNVDYTINDGLYVFSKWYLIKQGDCCNNGCKNCPY
;
A
#
# COMPACT_ATOMS: atom_id res chain seq x y z
N MET A 1 3.42 0.09 -22.50
CA MET A 1 3.09 -0.81 -21.38
C MET A 1 3.27 -2.23 -21.89
N THR A 2 3.77 -3.13 -21.03
CA THR A 2 4.03 -4.53 -21.37
C THR A 2 3.00 -5.41 -20.68
N ALA A 3 2.31 -6.28 -21.42
CA ALA A 3 1.39 -7.23 -20.81
C ALA A 3 2.17 -8.27 -19.98
N LYS A 4 1.69 -8.54 -18.77
CA LYS A 4 2.23 -9.54 -17.83
C LYS A 4 1.06 -10.27 -17.18
N ASN A 5 1.32 -11.45 -16.63
CA ASN A 5 0.36 -12.17 -15.80
C ASN A 5 0.81 -12.08 -14.35
N CYS A 6 -0.14 -11.87 -13.44
CA CYS A 6 0.15 -11.81 -12.02
C CYS A 6 0.58 -13.19 -11.52
N SER A 7 1.70 -13.29 -10.81
CA SER A 7 2.14 -14.56 -10.19
C SER A 7 1.21 -15.08 -9.11
N GLN A 8 0.35 -14.24 -8.51
CA GLN A 8 -0.59 -14.61 -7.45
C GLN A 8 -1.95 -15.07 -7.98
N CYS A 9 -2.57 -14.32 -8.90
CA CYS A 9 -3.93 -14.61 -9.38
C CYS A 9 -4.00 -14.98 -10.88
N ASN A 10 -2.88 -14.95 -11.59
CA ASN A 10 -2.76 -15.21 -13.03
C ASN A 10 -3.54 -14.22 -13.94
N GLU A 11 -4.11 -13.15 -13.38
CA GLU A 11 -4.78 -12.09 -14.15
C GLU A 11 -3.77 -11.34 -15.03
N SER A 12 -4.18 -11.03 -16.26
CA SER A 12 -3.38 -10.21 -17.16
C SER A 12 -3.45 -8.74 -16.76
N PHE A 13 -2.31 -8.07 -16.70
CA PHE A 13 -2.22 -6.65 -16.36
C PHE A 13 -1.13 -5.94 -17.17
N GLY A 14 -1.25 -4.62 -17.28
CA GLY A 14 -0.25 -3.78 -17.94
C GLY A 14 0.87 -3.38 -16.99
N CYS A 15 2.10 -3.84 -17.24
CA CYS A 15 3.30 -3.35 -16.58
C CYS A 15 3.76 -2.02 -17.21
N GLY A 16 3.95 -1.00 -16.38
CA GLY A 16 4.40 0.33 -16.81
C GLY A 16 5.90 0.56 -16.71
N ALA A 17 6.71 -0.45 -16.35
CA ALA A 17 8.16 -0.34 -16.32
C ALA A 17 8.71 0.09 -17.69
N GLY A 18 9.67 1.02 -17.71
CA GLY A 18 10.26 1.56 -18.94
C GLY A 18 9.39 2.55 -19.74
N THR A 19 8.15 2.84 -19.29
CA THR A 19 7.24 3.75 -20.02
C THR A 19 7.24 5.20 -19.50
N GLY A 20 7.98 5.48 -18.42
CA GLY A 20 7.89 6.76 -17.69
C GLY A 20 6.66 6.89 -16.78
N ASN A 21 5.68 5.98 -16.88
CA ASN A 21 4.43 5.99 -16.11
C ASN A 21 4.16 4.63 -15.42
N CYS A 22 5.12 4.07 -14.66
CA CYS A 22 4.82 2.86 -13.88
C CYS A 22 3.90 3.18 -12.71
N TRP A 23 2.70 2.61 -12.70
CA TRP A 23 1.79 2.73 -11.57
C TRP A 23 2.39 2.10 -10.29
N CYS A 24 3.23 1.09 -10.44
CA CYS A 24 3.86 0.33 -9.36
C CYS A 24 4.66 1.20 -8.38
N ILE A 25 5.30 2.28 -8.86
CA ILE A 25 6.10 3.18 -8.02
C ILE A 25 5.25 4.08 -7.12
N SER A 26 3.94 4.13 -7.35
CA SER A 26 3.02 4.89 -6.49
C SER A 26 2.71 4.13 -5.20
N PHE A 27 3.01 2.83 -5.14
CA PHE A 27 2.79 1.99 -3.97
C PHE A 27 3.88 2.23 -2.90
N PRO A 28 3.58 1.98 -1.61
CA PRO A 28 4.56 2.07 -0.54
C PRO A 28 5.79 1.20 -0.80
N PRO A 29 7.02 1.71 -0.60
CA PRO A 29 8.25 0.96 -0.81
C PRO A 29 8.55 0.03 0.38
N ILE A 30 7.61 -0.84 0.72
CA ILE A 30 7.70 -1.77 1.87
C ILE A 30 8.00 -3.21 1.46
N MET A 31 7.83 -3.52 0.18
CA MET A 31 8.14 -4.82 -0.39
C MET A 31 9.59 -4.77 -0.90
N ALA A 32 10.44 -5.65 -0.37
CA ALA A 32 11.78 -5.84 -0.91
C ALA A 32 11.67 -6.79 -2.11
N PRO A 33 12.12 -6.40 -3.32
CA PRO A 33 12.15 -7.32 -4.44
C PRO A 33 13.11 -8.46 -4.14
N THR A 34 12.65 -9.69 -4.30
CA THR A 34 13.51 -10.87 -4.29
C THR A 34 13.63 -11.42 -5.71
N SER A 35 14.71 -12.13 -6.01
CA SER A 35 14.93 -12.72 -7.33
C SER A 35 13.96 -13.86 -7.67
N GLU A 36 13.17 -14.31 -6.68
CA GLU A 36 12.26 -15.46 -6.79
C GLU A 36 10.79 -15.05 -6.98
N GLU A 37 10.44 -13.78 -6.78
CA GLU A 37 9.07 -13.28 -6.89
C GLU A 37 8.81 -12.58 -8.24
N ASP A 38 7.92 -13.18 -9.04
CA ASP A 38 7.40 -12.56 -10.27
C ASP A 38 6.37 -11.45 -9.96
N CYS A 39 6.08 -10.60 -10.94
CA CYS A 39 5.28 -9.38 -10.74
C CYS A 39 3.82 -9.63 -10.29
N TYR A 40 3.31 -8.79 -9.38
CA TYR A 40 1.90 -8.74 -8.99
C TYR A 40 1.09 -7.71 -9.81
N CYS A 41 -0.19 -8.01 -10.07
CA CYS A 41 -1.14 -7.00 -10.56
C CYS A 41 -1.47 -5.99 -9.45
N PRO A 42 -2.11 -4.85 -9.77
CA PRO A 42 -2.40 -3.82 -8.78
C PRO A 42 -3.19 -4.30 -7.55
N SER A 43 -4.17 -5.18 -7.72
CA SER A 43 -4.98 -5.72 -6.63
C SER A 43 -4.16 -6.60 -5.68
N CYS A 44 -3.47 -7.61 -6.22
CA CYS A 44 -2.62 -8.49 -5.42
C CYS A 44 -1.45 -7.74 -4.76
N LEU A 45 -0.89 -6.72 -5.43
CA LEU A 45 0.15 -5.89 -4.83
C LEU A 45 -0.40 -5.06 -3.65
N SER A 46 -1.60 -4.48 -3.78
CA SER A 46 -2.25 -3.77 -2.67
C SER A 46 -2.48 -4.67 -1.47
N GLU A 47 -2.97 -5.88 -1.69
CA GLU A 47 -3.22 -6.87 -0.64
C GLU A 47 -1.94 -7.29 0.07
N ALA A 48 -0.89 -7.65 -0.69
CA ALA A 48 0.41 -8.03 -0.14
C ALA A 48 1.01 -6.88 0.70
N ILE A 49 0.89 -5.64 0.23
CA ILE A 49 1.36 -4.46 0.94
C ILE A 49 0.58 -4.25 2.25
N ASN A 50 -0.75 -4.34 2.23
CA ASN A 50 -1.54 -4.18 3.45
C ASN A 50 -1.17 -5.25 4.49
N GLN A 51 -1.01 -6.50 4.07
CA GLN A 51 -0.56 -7.59 4.95
C GLN A 51 0.84 -7.32 5.52
N LYS A 52 1.75 -6.80 4.69
CA LYS A 52 3.10 -6.46 5.13
C LYS A 52 3.10 -5.33 6.15
N ILE A 53 2.28 -4.29 5.95
CA ILE A 53 2.09 -3.20 6.93
C ILE A 53 1.61 -3.77 8.26
N ASP A 54 0.59 -4.62 8.24
CA ASP A 54 0.05 -5.23 9.47
C ASP A 54 1.11 -6.07 10.19
N SER A 55 1.91 -6.85 9.46
CA SER A 55 3.00 -7.63 10.05
C SER A 55 4.07 -6.73 10.67
N LEU A 56 4.50 -5.69 9.96
CA LEU A 56 5.54 -4.77 10.42
C LEU A 56 5.10 -3.98 11.65
N VAL A 57 3.86 -3.49 11.68
CA VAL A 57 3.26 -2.82 12.84
C VAL A 57 3.25 -3.76 14.06
N ARG A 58 2.86 -5.02 13.86
CA ARG A 58 2.81 -6.03 14.93
C ARG A 58 4.21 -6.40 15.45
N GLU A 59 5.18 -6.52 14.56
CA GLU A 59 6.53 -6.99 14.89
C GLU A 59 7.41 -5.90 15.51
N LYS A 60 7.37 -4.68 14.96
CA LYS A 60 8.24 -3.56 15.35
C LYS A 60 7.57 -2.57 16.30
N GLY A 61 6.25 -2.66 16.44
CA GLY A 61 5.45 -1.70 17.19
C GLY A 61 5.22 -0.41 16.41
N MET A 62 4.23 0.35 16.90
CA MET A 62 3.78 1.57 16.22
C MET A 62 4.82 2.70 16.21
N GLU A 63 5.65 2.84 17.24
CA GLU A 63 6.66 3.91 17.30
C GLU A 63 7.76 3.74 16.23
N GLU A 64 8.31 2.53 16.08
CA GLU A 64 9.32 2.26 15.07
C GLU A 64 8.72 2.35 13.66
N PHE A 65 7.50 1.83 13.49
CA PHE A 65 6.82 1.92 12.20
C PHE A 65 6.50 3.37 11.81
N GLN A 66 6.18 4.25 12.77
CA GLN A 66 5.96 5.67 12.51
C GLN A 66 7.18 6.35 11.89
N LYS A 67 8.39 6.04 12.40
CA LYS A 67 9.67 6.57 11.87
C LYS A 67 9.89 6.15 10.41
N PHE A 68 9.44 4.95 10.03
CA PHE A 68 9.47 4.49 8.64
C PHE A 68 8.47 5.25 7.75
N VAL A 69 7.31 5.63 8.28
CA VAL A 69 6.24 6.28 7.51
C VAL A 69 6.41 7.79 7.36
N GLU A 70 7.11 8.45 8.30
CA GLU A 70 7.36 9.90 8.30
C GLU A 70 7.84 10.50 6.96
N PRO A 71 8.80 9.90 6.24
CA PRO A 71 9.23 10.40 4.94
C PRO A 71 8.13 10.40 3.86
N HIS A 72 7.06 9.61 4.07
CA HIS A 72 5.98 9.41 3.10
C HIS A 72 4.75 10.30 3.34
N ARG A 73 4.75 11.13 4.40
CA ARG A 73 3.59 12.01 4.73
C ARG A 73 3.26 13.04 3.64
N THR A 74 4.25 13.44 2.85
CA THR A 74 4.10 14.43 1.77
C THR A 74 3.60 13.84 0.45
N GLN A 75 3.39 12.52 0.37
CA GLN A 75 2.84 11.88 -0.82
C GLN A 75 1.38 12.30 -1.03
N THR A 76 1.13 13.08 -2.07
CA THR A 76 -0.20 13.60 -2.41
C THR A 76 -1.04 12.64 -3.25
N LYS A 77 -0.39 11.73 -3.99
CA LYS A 77 -1.08 10.76 -4.84
C LYS A 77 -1.55 9.57 -3.98
N LEU A 78 -2.86 9.45 -3.83
CA LEU A 78 -3.48 8.35 -3.10
C LEU A 78 -3.70 7.14 -4.02
N VAL A 79 -3.33 5.96 -3.53
CA VAL A 79 -3.49 4.68 -4.22
C VAL A 79 -4.72 3.97 -3.66
N LYS A 80 -5.69 3.68 -4.53
CA LYS A 80 -6.86 2.86 -4.18
C LYS A 80 -6.41 1.48 -3.69
N ASN A 81 -7.09 0.95 -2.68
CA ASN A 81 -6.81 -0.29 -1.96
C ASN A 81 -5.51 -0.27 -1.13
N VAL A 82 -4.77 0.84 -1.08
CA VAL A 82 -3.61 1.02 -0.18
C VAL A 82 -3.81 2.20 0.76
N ASP A 83 -4.23 3.36 0.24
CA ASP A 83 -4.55 4.56 1.03
C ASP A 83 -6.03 4.65 1.38
N TYR A 84 -6.91 4.10 0.54
CA TYR A 84 -8.35 4.14 0.75
C TYR A 84 -9.07 3.05 -0.01
N THR A 85 -10.27 2.70 0.43
CA THR A 85 -11.29 2.00 -0.36
C THR A 85 -12.50 2.92 -0.55
N ILE A 86 -13.42 2.54 -1.45
CA ILE A 86 -14.68 3.24 -1.65
C ILE A 86 -15.78 2.31 -1.17
N ASN A 87 -16.60 2.77 -0.22
CA ASN A 87 -17.78 2.07 0.26
C ASN A 87 -18.98 3.04 0.22
N ASP A 88 -20.07 2.66 -0.43
CA ASP A 88 -21.26 3.51 -0.62
C ASP A 88 -20.95 4.93 -1.15
N GLY A 89 -19.98 5.04 -2.05
CA GLY A 89 -19.53 6.33 -2.62
C GLY A 89 -18.65 7.17 -1.68
N LEU A 90 -18.42 6.72 -0.44
CA LEU A 90 -17.57 7.37 0.53
C LEU A 90 -16.16 6.78 0.54
N TYR A 91 -15.17 7.64 0.77
CA TYR A 91 -13.78 7.23 0.96
C TYR A 91 -13.62 6.65 2.38
N VAL A 92 -13.12 5.42 2.45
CA VAL A 92 -12.74 4.78 3.70
C VAL A 92 -11.22 4.69 3.74
N PHE A 93 -10.58 5.59 4.48
CA PHE A 93 -9.12 5.63 4.59
C PHE A 93 -8.56 4.39 5.25
N SER A 94 -7.48 3.87 4.71
CA SER A 94 -6.79 2.68 5.19
C SER A 94 -5.93 2.96 6.41
N LYS A 95 -5.38 1.88 6.98
CA LYS A 95 -4.36 1.97 8.02
C LYS A 95 -3.14 2.76 7.55
N TRP A 96 -2.61 2.46 6.36
CA TRP A 96 -1.45 3.17 5.77
C TRP A 96 -1.65 4.68 5.70
N TYR A 97 -2.84 5.11 5.23
CA TYR A 97 -3.15 6.53 5.12
C TYR A 97 -3.19 7.22 6.49
N LEU A 98 -3.80 6.56 7.49
CA LEU A 98 -3.94 7.10 8.83
C LEU A 98 -2.60 7.16 9.59
N ILE A 99 -1.72 6.17 9.40
CA ILE A 99 -0.36 6.19 9.96
C ILE A 99 0.43 7.38 9.43
N LYS A 100 0.26 7.74 8.15
CA LYS A 100 0.86 8.97 7.59
C LYS A 100 0.37 10.26 8.26
N GLN A 101 -0.82 10.29 8.84
CA GLN A 101 -1.28 11.48 9.59
C GLN A 101 -0.58 11.58 10.95
N GLY A 102 -0.38 10.42 11.60
CA GLY A 102 0.60 10.24 12.68
C GLY A 102 0.11 10.44 14.10
N ASP A 103 -1.19 10.63 14.32
CA ASP A 103 -1.78 10.71 15.67
C ASP A 103 -3.20 10.11 15.72
N CYS A 104 -3.57 9.54 16.88
CA CYS A 104 -4.92 9.05 17.15
C CYS A 104 -5.84 10.19 17.61
N CYS A 105 -6.99 10.35 16.95
CA CYS A 105 -7.99 11.37 17.30
C CYS A 105 -9.12 10.86 18.22
N ASN A 106 -9.09 9.59 18.66
CA ASN A 106 -10.09 8.96 19.53
C ASN A 106 -11.54 8.90 18.98
N ASN A 107 -11.72 9.01 17.66
CA ASN A 107 -13.05 8.93 17.02
C ASN A 107 -13.52 7.50 16.68
N GLY A 108 -12.78 6.46 17.08
CA GLY A 108 -13.16 5.07 16.81
C GLY A 108 -13.13 4.69 15.32
N CYS A 109 -12.18 5.24 14.56
CA CYS A 109 -12.05 4.98 13.13
C CYS A 109 -11.88 3.48 12.83
N LYS A 110 -12.59 2.97 11.81
CA LYS A 110 -12.55 1.55 11.39
C LYS A 110 -11.13 1.02 11.19
N ASN A 111 -10.24 1.83 10.62
CA ASN A 111 -8.87 1.42 10.28
C ASN A 111 -7.82 2.11 11.16
N CYS A 112 -8.18 2.51 12.39
CA CYS A 112 -7.25 3.15 13.32
C CYS A 112 -6.00 2.28 13.52
N PRO A 113 -4.79 2.82 13.34
CA PRO A 113 -3.55 2.07 13.57
C PRO A 113 -3.11 2.03 15.04
N TYR A 114 -3.75 2.82 15.91
CA TYR A 114 -3.46 2.93 17.34
C TYR A 114 -4.60 2.34 18.19
#